data_AF-A0AAV4BL83-F1
#
_entry.id   AF-A0AAV4BL83-F1
#
_cell.length_a   1.000
_cell.length_b   1.000
_cell.length_c   1.000
_cell.angle_alpha   90.00
_cell.angle_beta   90.00
_cell.angle_gamma   90.00
#
_symmetry.space_group_name_H-M   'P 1'
#
loop_
_entity.id
_entity.type
_entity.pdbx_description
1 polymer ?
#
loop_
_entity_poly.entity_id
_entity_poly.type
_entity_poly.pdbx_seq_one_letter_code
_entity_poly.pdbx_strand_id
1 'polypeptide(L)'
;MCILESPDGTTRNQKDFIMTSERNMSKDCGVITKIDVGSDHKMMRARIVVNSRLERLRRMKRKRPRKINSEMLEMHEEQFQLEIANSFSILEDNKPAIETFHKVMEEEAERFGKNREDKPNEQLEQDMVIERLRKAQNTHEKIEEKKQTLKRLNTQN
;
A
#
# COMPACT_ATOMS: atom_id res chain seq x y z
N MET A 1 -20.63 -7.20 -10.86
CA MET A 1 -21.81 -7.67 -10.12
C MET A 1 -22.62 -8.46 -11.11
N CYS A 2 -22.71 -9.77 -10.89
CA CYS A 2 -23.36 -10.67 -11.83
C CYS A 2 -24.51 -11.39 -11.17
N ILE A 3 -25.52 -11.67 -11.98
CA ILE A 3 -26.82 -12.19 -11.54
C ILE A 3 -26.97 -13.57 -12.16
N LEU A 4 -27.08 -14.58 -11.31
CA LEU A 4 -27.51 -15.93 -11.65
C LEU A 4 -29.04 -15.92 -11.63
N GLU A 5 -29.68 -16.23 -12.75
CA GLU A 5 -31.14 -16.38 -12.82
C GLU A 5 -31.49 -17.87 -12.70
N SER A 6 -32.45 -18.19 -11.83
CA SER A 6 -33.05 -19.52 -11.78
C SER A 6 -33.66 -19.90 -13.14
N PRO A 7 -33.83 -21.19 -13.44
CA PRO A 7 -34.47 -21.66 -14.69
C PRO A 7 -35.86 -21.02 -14.92
N ASP A 8 -36.57 -20.75 -13.82
CA ASP A 8 -37.91 -20.14 -13.83
C ASP A 8 -37.89 -18.60 -13.91
N GLY A 9 -36.70 -17.97 -13.95
CA GLY A 9 -36.52 -16.51 -14.00
C GLY A 9 -36.94 -15.75 -12.73
N THR A 10 -37.48 -16.45 -11.72
CA THR A 10 -38.05 -15.84 -10.50
C THR A 10 -37.00 -15.36 -9.51
N THR A 11 -35.85 -16.04 -9.44
CA THR A 11 -34.79 -15.71 -8.46
C THR A 11 -33.54 -15.23 -9.15
N ARG A 12 -33.07 -14.06 -8.73
CA ARG A 12 -31.83 -13.42 -9.17
C ARG A 12 -30.80 -13.49 -8.05
N ASN A 13 -29.97 -14.53 -8.08
CA ASN A 13 -28.92 -14.74 -7.10
C ASN A 13 -27.64 -14.02 -7.51
N GLN A 14 -27.13 -13.13 -6.66
CA GLN A 14 -25.81 -12.53 -6.85
C GLN A 14 -24.80 -13.31 -6.02
N LYS A 15 -24.02 -14.15 -6.69
CA LYS A 15 -23.00 -14.97 -6.02
C LYS A 15 -21.58 -14.62 -6.47
N ASP A 16 -21.44 -14.03 -7.67
CA ASP A 16 -20.14 -13.74 -8.25
C ASP A 16 -19.77 -12.26 -8.10
N PHE A 17 -18.67 -12.01 -7.38
CA PHE A 17 -18.18 -10.67 -7.04
C PHE A 17 -16.73 -10.47 -7.50
N ILE A 18 -16.44 -9.27 -8.00
CA ILE A 18 -15.09 -8.78 -8.26
C ILE A 18 -14.80 -7.73 -7.21
N MET A 19 -13.87 -8.02 -6.30
CA MET A 19 -13.48 -7.14 -5.21
C MET A 19 -12.17 -6.43 -5.55
N THR A 20 -12.12 -5.12 -5.28
CA THR A 20 -10.92 -4.30 -5.46
C THR A 20 -10.71 -3.44 -4.22
N SER A 21 -9.46 -3.14 -3.88
CA SER A 21 -9.11 -2.30 -2.72
C SER A 21 -9.55 -0.85 -2.90
N GLU A 22 -9.52 -0.34 -4.14
CA GLU A 22 -10.00 1.01 -4.46
C GLU A 22 -11.05 0.96 -5.58
N ARG A 23 -12.14 1.72 -5.42
CA ARG A 23 -13.25 1.77 -6.39
C ARG A 23 -12.80 2.15 -7.82
N ASN A 24 -11.75 2.96 -7.95
CA ASN A 24 -11.26 3.44 -9.24
C ASN A 24 -10.44 2.40 -10.01
N MET A 25 -10.09 1.28 -9.37
CA MET A 25 -9.34 0.19 -10.01
C MET A 25 -10.23 -0.63 -10.92
N SER A 26 -11.49 -0.87 -10.56
CA SER A 26 -12.42 -1.61 -11.41
C SER A 26 -13.16 -0.66 -12.35
N LYS A 27 -13.05 -0.90 -13.66
CA LYS A 27 -13.74 -0.18 -14.73
C LYS A 27 -14.41 -1.20 -15.66
N ASP A 28 -15.44 -0.78 -16.38
CA ASP A 28 -16.10 -1.61 -17.42
C ASP A 28 -16.47 -3.02 -16.90
N CYS A 29 -17.18 -3.05 -15.78
CA CYS A 29 -17.66 -4.27 -15.15
C CYS A 29 -19.02 -4.67 -15.75
N GLY A 30 -19.16 -5.88 -16.27
CA GLY A 30 -20.39 -6.36 -16.86
C GLY A 30 -20.47 -7.88 -17.00
N VAL A 31 -21.67 -8.37 -17.30
CA VAL A 31 -21.92 -9.79 -17.60
C VAL A 31 -21.85 -9.96 -19.12
N ILE A 32 -21.13 -10.97 -19.59
CA ILE A 32 -21.16 -11.39 -21.00
C ILE A 32 -22.26 -12.45 -21.13
N THR A 33 -23.38 -12.08 -21.74
CA THR A 33 -24.58 -12.93 -21.86
C THR A 33 -24.63 -13.78 -23.12
N LYS A 34 -23.78 -13.49 -24.11
CA LYS A 34 -23.83 -14.09 -25.46
C LYS A 34 -22.90 -15.30 -25.64
N ILE A 35 -22.15 -15.67 -24.61
CA ILE A 35 -21.22 -16.78 -24.66
C ILE A 35 -21.80 -17.87 -23.78
N ASP A 36 -22.06 -19.03 -24.39
CA ASP A 36 -22.35 -20.25 -23.65
C ASP A 36 -21.03 -20.89 -23.24
N VAL A 37 -20.79 -20.95 -21.93
CA VAL A 37 -19.57 -21.51 -21.34
C VAL A 37 -19.77 -22.99 -20.97
N GLY A 38 -20.94 -23.57 -21.27
CA GLY A 38 -21.31 -24.91 -20.80
C GLY A 38 -21.41 -24.99 -19.27
N SER A 39 -21.56 -23.84 -18.60
CA SER A 39 -21.71 -23.69 -17.15
C SER A 39 -22.95 -22.85 -16.88
N ASP A 40 -23.61 -23.16 -15.78
CA ASP A 40 -24.69 -22.41 -15.15
C ASP A 40 -24.26 -21.01 -14.64
N HIS A 41 -22.95 -20.71 -14.65
CA HIS A 41 -22.41 -19.39 -14.34
C HIS A 41 -22.32 -18.50 -15.58
N LYS A 42 -22.70 -17.22 -15.44
CA LYS A 42 -22.53 -16.22 -16.50
C LYS A 42 -21.12 -15.64 -16.44
N MET A 43 -20.46 -15.54 -17.61
CA MET A 43 -19.11 -14.97 -17.67
C MET A 43 -19.12 -13.48 -17.30
N MET A 44 -18.16 -13.07 -16.47
CA MET A 44 -18.01 -11.68 -16.04
C MET A 44 -16.81 -11.03 -16.74
N ARG A 45 -16.97 -9.77 -17.15
CA ARG A 45 -15.88 -8.92 -17.61
C ARG A 45 -15.65 -7.79 -16.62
N ALA A 46 -14.39 -7.53 -16.30
CA ALA A 46 -13.98 -6.28 -15.66
C ALA A 46 -12.61 -5.86 -16.19
N ARG A 47 -12.41 -4.56 -16.34
CA ARG A 47 -11.10 -3.95 -16.61
C ARG A 47 -10.51 -3.47 -15.29
N ILE A 48 -9.40 -4.06 -14.87
CA ILE A 48 -8.67 -3.65 -13.67
C ILE A 48 -7.53 -2.72 -14.07
N VAL A 49 -7.54 -1.49 -13.58
CA VAL A 49 -6.49 -0.48 -13.77
C VAL A 49 -5.64 -0.41 -12.52
N VAL A 50 -4.36 -0.75 -12.67
CA VAL A 50 -3.38 -0.69 -11.58
C VAL A 50 -2.31 0.34 -11.92
N ASN A 51 -2.06 1.29 -11.02
CA ASN A 51 -0.92 2.18 -11.15
C ASN A 51 0.34 1.50 -10.61
N SER A 52 1.00 0.72 -11.47
CA SER A 52 2.17 -0.08 -11.11
C SER A 52 3.34 0.77 -10.59
N ARG A 53 3.50 2.02 -11.05
CA ARG A 53 4.54 2.93 -10.57
C ARG A 53 4.32 3.27 -9.10
N LEU A 54 3.10 3.69 -8.76
CA LEU A 54 2.76 4.10 -7.40
C LEU A 54 2.70 2.91 -6.43
N GLU A 55 2.16 1.76 -6.87
CA GLU A 55 2.17 0.53 -6.07
C GLU A 55 3.60 0.04 -5.80
N ARG A 56 4.46 0.08 -6.83
CA ARG A 56 5.88 -0.26 -6.66
C ARG A 56 6.54 0.65 -5.64
N LEU A 57 6.25 1.95 -5.65
CA LEU A 57 6.84 2.89 -4.68
C LEU A 57 6.32 2.71 -3.25
N ARG A 58 5.01 2.42 -3.08
CA ARG A 58 4.43 2.09 -1.77
C ARG A 58 5.02 0.82 -1.17
N ARG A 59 5.21 -0.21 -1.99
CA ARG A 59 5.64 -1.55 -1.57
C ARG A 59 7.15 -1.74 -1.56
N MET A 60 7.86 -1.10 -2.49
CA MET A 60 9.31 -1.00 -2.49
C MET A 60 9.77 0.26 -1.75
N LYS A 61 9.31 0.46 -0.51
CA LYS A 61 10.18 1.10 0.48
C LYS A 61 11.39 0.19 0.65
N ARG A 62 12.32 0.24 -0.30
CA ARG A 62 13.67 -0.30 -0.10
C ARG A 62 14.11 0.30 1.22
N LYS A 63 14.50 -0.55 2.18
CA LYS A 63 15.38 -0.08 3.25
C LYS A 63 16.48 0.66 2.51
N ARG A 64 16.48 2.00 2.57
CA ARG A 64 17.53 2.77 1.92
C ARG A 64 18.84 2.18 2.44
N PRO A 65 19.85 1.96 1.59
CA PRO A 65 21.14 1.54 2.10
C PRO A 65 21.48 2.52 3.21
N ARG A 66 21.60 1.99 4.44
CA ARG A 66 21.80 2.77 5.65
C ARG A 66 23.11 3.51 5.43
N LYS A 67 23.03 4.78 5.03
CA LYS A 67 24.21 5.63 4.81
C LYS A 67 24.70 6.04 6.18
N ILE A 68 25.44 5.13 6.79
CA ILE A 68 26.19 5.36 8.00
C ILE A 68 27.20 6.48 7.68
N ASN A 69 27.10 7.60 8.39
CA ASN A 69 28.07 8.68 8.25
C ASN A 69 29.36 8.30 8.99
N SER A 70 30.42 7.99 8.25
CA SER A 70 31.74 7.64 8.80
C SER A 70 32.30 8.75 9.68
N GLU A 71 32.08 10.03 9.33
CA GLU A 71 32.58 11.19 10.06
C GLU A 71 31.89 11.32 11.45
N MET A 72 30.60 11.02 11.55
CA MET A 72 29.91 11.02 12.85
C MET A 72 30.30 9.85 13.76
N LEU A 73 30.65 8.69 13.17
CA LEU A 73 31.16 7.55 13.92
C LEU A 73 32.56 7.79 14.45
N GLU A 74 33.44 8.40 13.65
CA GLU A 74 34.77 8.79 14.09
C GLU A 74 34.70 9.80 15.25
N MET A 75 33.75 10.74 15.22
CA MET A 75 33.56 11.68 16.33
C MET A 75 33.07 11.03 17.63
N HIS A 76 32.35 9.90 17.56
CA HIS A 76 31.79 9.21 18.73
C HIS A 76 32.44 7.84 18.97
N GLU A 77 33.68 7.65 18.50
CA GLU A 77 34.37 6.35 18.52
C GLU A 77 34.42 5.73 19.92
N GLU A 78 34.78 6.50 20.94
CA GLU A 78 34.89 6.00 22.31
C GLU A 78 33.56 5.50 22.87
N GLN A 79 32.47 6.22 22.60
CA GLN A 79 31.12 5.83 23.05
C GLN A 79 30.61 4.62 22.28
N PHE A 80 30.91 4.55 20.98
CA PHE A 80 30.57 3.42 20.14
C PHE A 80 31.28 2.15 20.59
N GLN A 81 32.60 2.21 20.83
CA GLN A 81 33.38 1.06 21.30
C GLN A 81 32.90 0.55 22.67
N LEU A 82 32.55 1.47 23.57
CA LEU A 82 32.08 1.12 24.91
C LEU A 82 30.69 0.44 24.88
N GLU A 83 29.76 0.92 24.07
CA GLU A 83 28.43 0.33 23.93
C GLU A 83 28.45 -1.02 23.20
N ILE A 84 29.36 -1.17 22.22
CA ILE A 84 29.65 -2.44 21.56
C ILE A 84 30.18 -3.46 22.57
N ALA A 85 31.16 -3.08 23.39
CA ALA A 85 31.71 -3.96 24.43
C ALA A 85 30.64 -4.37 25.45
N ASN A 86 29.78 -3.45 25.88
CA ASN A 86 28.66 -3.72 26.78
C ASN A 86 27.61 -4.66 26.16
N SER A 87 27.32 -4.48 24.87
CA SER A 87 26.35 -5.32 24.16
C SER A 87 26.87 -6.75 23.99
N PHE A 88 28.17 -6.92 23.75
CA PHE A 88 28.79 -8.23 23.62
C PHE A 88 29.03 -8.94 24.96
N SER A 89 29.30 -8.21 26.05
CA SER A 89 29.42 -8.83 27.38
C SER A 89 28.12 -9.47 27.86
N ILE A 90 26.96 -8.93 27.44
CA ILE A 90 25.63 -9.51 27.70
C ILE A 90 25.39 -10.80 26.89
N LEU A 91 26.13 -11.01 25.80
CA LEU A 91 25.96 -12.13 24.86
C LEU A 91 26.92 -13.31 25.11
N GLU A 92 27.82 -13.23 26.09
CA GLU A 92 28.88 -14.24 26.34
C GLU A 92 28.36 -15.65 26.69
N ASP A 93 27.08 -15.80 27.07
CA ASP A 93 26.51 -17.11 27.44
C ASP A 93 26.25 -18.05 26.25
N ASN A 94 26.25 -17.57 25.01
CA ASN A 94 26.14 -18.42 23.82
C ASN A 94 26.91 -17.79 22.66
N LYS A 95 28.02 -18.41 22.24
CA LYS A 95 28.81 -18.01 21.05
C LYS A 95 27.89 -17.56 19.91
N PRO A 96 27.70 -16.25 19.68
CA PRO A 96 26.73 -15.81 18.70
C PRO A 96 27.23 -16.18 17.31
N ALA A 97 26.33 -16.61 16.42
CA ALA A 97 26.66 -16.75 15.00
C ALA A 97 27.17 -15.40 14.46
N ILE A 98 28.07 -15.44 13.47
CA ILE A 98 28.65 -14.25 12.81
C ILE A 98 27.56 -13.26 12.34
N GLU A 99 26.38 -13.77 11.97
CA GLU A 99 25.21 -12.97 11.60
C GLU A 99 24.69 -12.09 12.75
N THR A 100 24.74 -12.56 13.99
CA THR A 100 24.33 -11.81 15.18
C THR A 100 25.30 -10.65 15.45
N PHE A 101 26.60 -10.87 15.24
CA PHE A 101 27.64 -9.83 15.36
C PHE A 101 27.43 -8.71 14.34
N HIS A 102 27.22 -9.07 13.06
CA HIS A 102 26.97 -8.09 12.01
C HIS A 102 25.72 -7.25 12.30
N LYS A 103 24.68 -7.87 12.84
CA LYS A 103 23.43 -7.17 13.17
C LYS A 103 23.60 -6.16 14.30
N VAL A 104 24.30 -6.52 15.38
CA VAL A 104 24.59 -5.61 16.51
C VAL A 104 25.46 -4.45 16.06
N MET A 105 26.49 -4.72 15.26
CA MET A 105 27.35 -3.67 14.69
C MET A 105 26.58 -2.70 13.79
N GLU A 106 25.69 -3.20 12.93
CA GLU A 106 24.82 -2.35 12.10
C GLU A 106 23.85 -1.50 12.93
N GLU A 107 23.27 -2.07 13.99
CA GLU A 107 22.30 -1.38 14.86
C GLU A 107 22.95 -0.24 15.66
N GLU A 108 24.13 -0.46 16.23
CA GLU A 108 24.84 0.59 16.97
C GLU A 108 25.43 1.65 16.04
N ALA A 109 25.97 1.26 14.88
CA ALA A 109 26.46 2.23 13.89
C ALA A 109 25.34 3.13 13.37
N GLU A 110 24.09 2.66 13.38
CA GLU A 110 22.91 3.47 13.08
C GLU A 110 22.50 4.43 14.19
N ARG A 111 22.76 4.11 15.46
CA ARG A 111 22.45 5.04 16.56
C ARG A 111 23.32 6.27 16.48
N PHE A 112 24.60 6.09 16.16
CA PHE A 112 25.60 7.16 16.11
C PHE A 112 25.76 7.80 14.73
N GLY A 113 25.57 7.04 13.63
CA GLY A 113 25.85 7.47 12.26
C GLY A 113 24.69 8.08 11.47
N LYS A 114 23.56 8.46 12.11
CA LYS A 114 22.40 9.03 11.42
C LYS A 114 22.72 10.36 10.76
N ASN A 115 22.76 10.39 9.43
CA ASN A 115 22.61 11.64 8.68
C ASN A 115 21.17 12.18 8.79
N ARG A 116 21.06 13.51 8.83
CA ARG A 116 19.80 14.27 8.80
C ARG A 116 18.86 13.73 7.72
N GLU A 117 17.57 13.72 8.05
CA GLU A 117 16.44 13.32 7.21
C GLU A 117 16.75 13.45 5.72
N ASP A 118 16.96 12.32 5.05
CA ASP A 118 17.08 12.24 3.61
C ASP A 118 15.92 13.01 2.97
N LYS A 119 16.24 14.04 2.18
CA LYS A 119 15.21 14.81 1.44
C LYS A 119 14.33 13.84 0.65
N PRO A 120 12.98 13.93 0.80
CA PRO A 120 12.08 13.08 0.04
C PRO A 120 12.27 13.37 -1.45
N ASN A 121 12.12 12.34 -2.28
CA ASN A 121 12.22 12.46 -3.73
C ASN A 121 11.12 13.43 -4.21
N GLU A 122 11.48 14.60 -4.73
CA GLU A 122 10.52 15.67 -5.10
C GLU A 122 9.45 15.17 -6.07
N GLN A 123 9.82 14.32 -7.03
CA GLN A 123 8.88 13.72 -7.98
C GLN A 123 7.86 12.81 -7.27
N LEU A 124 8.26 12.17 -6.17
CA LEU A 124 7.42 11.30 -5.36
C LEU A 124 6.41 12.08 -4.55
N GLU A 125 6.85 13.19 -3.95
CA GLU A 125 5.97 14.12 -3.24
C GLU A 125 4.92 14.69 -4.20
N GLN A 126 5.33 15.09 -5.40
CA GLN A 126 4.42 15.56 -6.45
C GLN A 126 3.40 14.47 -6.84
N ASP A 127 3.85 13.25 -7.12
CA ASP A 127 2.97 12.12 -7.48
C ASP A 127 1.95 11.81 -6.36
N MET A 128 2.38 11.87 -5.09
CA MET A 128 1.52 11.67 -3.92
C MET A 128 0.52 12.81 -3.70
N VAL A 129 0.95 14.06 -3.89
CA VAL A 129 0.08 15.24 -3.80
C VAL A 129 -1.00 15.19 -4.88
N ILE A 130 -0.63 14.84 -6.12
CA ILE A 130 -1.59 14.67 -7.22
C ILE A 130 -2.61 13.58 -6.89
N GLU A 131 -2.19 12.47 -6.29
CA GLU A 131 -3.11 11.40 -5.86
C GLU A 131 -4.07 11.87 -4.77
N ARG A 132 -3.59 12.63 -3.78
CA ARG A 132 -4.42 13.23 -2.71
C ARG A 132 -5.45 14.19 -3.29
N LEU A 133 -5.04 15.06 -4.21
CA LEU A 133 -5.94 16.02 -4.87
C LEU A 133 -7.04 15.29 -5.67
N ARG A 134 -6.70 14.24 -6.42
CA ARG A 134 -7.68 13.39 -7.13
C ARG A 134 -8.66 12.72 -6.16
N LYS A 135 -8.19 12.22 -5.02
CA LYS A 135 -9.08 11.63 -4.00
C LYS A 135 -10.04 12.67 -3.41
N ALA A 136 -9.55 13.89 -3.14
CA ALA A 136 -10.36 14.99 -2.61
C ALA A 136 -11.46 15.45 -3.59
N GLN A 137 -11.12 15.59 -4.88
CA GLN A 137 -12.09 15.92 -5.93
C GLN A 137 -13.20 14.87 -6.04
N ASN A 138 -12.83 13.58 -6.09
CA ASN A 138 -13.79 12.47 -6.12
C ASN A 138 -14.70 12.45 -4.87
N THR A 139 -14.21 12.86 -3.70
CA THR A 139 -15.05 12.96 -2.49
C THR A 139 -16.00 14.14 -2.55
N HIS A 140 -15.57 15.28 -3.09
CA HIS A 140 -16.40 16.47 -3.24
C HIS A 140 -17.54 16.22 -4.24
N GLU A 141 -17.23 15.63 -5.40
CA GLU A 141 -18.24 15.24 -6.40
C GLU A 141 -19.30 14.31 -5.79
N LYS A 142 -18.90 13.31 -5.00
CA LYS A 142 -19.83 12.43 -4.29
C LYS A 142 -20.72 13.16 -3.27
N ILE A 143 -20.18 14.16 -2.57
CA ILE A 143 -20.96 14.94 -1.60
C ILE A 143 -22.02 15.76 -2.34
N GLU A 144 -21.66 16.37 -3.48
CA GLU A 144 -22.59 17.14 -4.30
C GLU A 144 -23.66 16.26 -4.95
N GLU A 145 -23.32 15.08 -5.48
CA GLU A 145 -24.29 14.09 -5.97
C GLU A 145 -25.28 13.66 -4.87
N LYS A 146 -24.77 13.44 -3.65
CA LYS A 146 -25.61 13.07 -2.49
C LYS A 146 -26.53 14.22 -2.06
N LYS A 147 -26.06 15.47 -2.11
CA LYS A 147 -26.90 16.65 -1.86
C LYS A 147 -27.99 16.81 -2.91
N GLN A 148 -27.68 16.60 -4.19
CA GLN A 148 -28.66 16.69 -5.28
C GLN A 148 -29.73 15.60 -5.17
N THR A 149 -29.37 14.37 -4.83
CA THR A 149 -30.33 13.28 -4.62
C THR A 149 -31.24 13.54 -3.41
N LEU A 150 -30.70 14.03 -2.28
CA LEU A 150 -31.52 14.45 -1.13
C LEU A 150 -32.51 15.56 -1.47
N LYS A 151 -32.07 16.58 -2.23
CA LYS A 151 -32.96 17.66 -2.67
C LYS A 151 -34.13 17.13 -3.50
N ARG A 152 -33.89 16.20 -4.42
CA ARG A 152 -34.92 15.58 -5.27
C ARG A 152 -35.94 14.80 -4.45
N LEU A 153 -35.49 14.04 -3.45
CA LEU A 153 -36.35 13.28 -2.54
C LEU A 153 -37.26 14.19 -1.69
N ASN A 154 -36.75 15.33 -1.24
CA ASN A 154 -37.52 16.26 -0.42
C ASN A 154 -38.56 17.08 -1.21
N THR A 155 -38.39 17.24 -2.53
CA THR A 155 -39.39 17.88 -3.41
C THR A 155 -40.50 16.94 -3.89
N GLN A 156 -40.43 15.64 -3.57
CA GLN A 156 -41.44 14.63 -3.95
C GLN A 156 -42.41 14.27 -2.80
N ASN A 157 -42.27 14.91 -1.64
CA ASN A 157 -43.23 14.89 -0.52
C ASN A 157 -43.90 16.25 -0.41
#